data_AF-A0A4V1UDI8-F1
#
_entry.id   AF-A0A4V1UDI8-F1
#
_cell.length_a   1.000
_cell.length_b   1.000
_cell.length_c   1.000
_cell.angle_alpha   90.00
_cell.angle_beta   90.00
_cell.angle_gamma   90.00
#
_symmetry.space_group_name_H-M   'P 1'
#
loop_
_entity.id
_entity.type
_entity.pdbx_description
1 polymer ?
#
loop_
_entity_poly.entity_id
_entity_poly.type
_entity_poly.pdbx_seq_one_letter_code
_entity_poly.pdbx_strand_id
1 'polypeptide(L)'
;MSQLQSVIFTERYPARLLRHMFFWVGQVCFWAFLNASIFGDRPTLVFLSDDLRLHSFFLPDLVYTYFVTYFLAPRYLPAKKFRAFLLSLGGATVITYLFFLLMRFYDYGMFDAPIERKLHLVWIYSIKFMNLGPPVICAMFLLAELRLAVHLWKRVVGHLDEEEGRYQQLRKEWAPNANRNFFFFFQFQAISNVL
;
A
#
# COMPACT_ATOMS: atom_id res chain seq x y z
N MET A 1 21.26 14.27 -1.79
CA MET A 1 20.02 13.48 -1.61
C MET A 1 19.74 13.43 -0.11
N SER A 2 18.59 13.92 0.37
CA SER A 2 18.36 14.06 1.83
C SER A 2 18.21 12.67 2.49
N GLN A 3 18.62 12.54 3.76
CA GLN A 3 18.49 11.29 4.52
C GLN A 3 17.04 10.77 4.59
N LEU A 4 16.05 11.64 4.42
CA LEU A 4 14.64 11.26 4.39
C LEU A 4 14.27 10.46 3.12
N GLN A 5 14.83 10.83 1.97
CA GLN A 5 14.51 10.16 0.69
C GLN A 5 15.04 8.73 0.64
N SER A 6 16.19 8.45 1.26
CA SER A 6 16.75 7.10 1.30
C SER A 6 15.91 6.15 2.17
N VAL A 7 15.26 6.66 3.21
CA VAL A 7 14.37 5.87 4.08
C VAL A 7 13.02 5.60 3.38
N ILE A 8 12.47 6.60 2.69
CA ILE A 8 11.14 6.50 2.05
C ILE A 8 11.16 5.60 0.80
N PHE A 9 12.30 5.41 0.13
CA PHE A 9 12.35 4.72 -1.16
C PHE A 9 13.27 3.49 -1.23
N THR A 10 13.72 2.96 -0.08
CA THR A 10 14.64 1.82 -0.07
C THR A 10 13.95 0.47 -0.35
N GLU A 11 14.58 -0.38 -1.15
CA GLU A 11 14.09 -1.74 -1.38
C GLU A 11 14.56 -2.74 -0.31
N ARG A 12 15.50 -2.34 0.55
CA ARG A 12 16.12 -3.23 1.54
C ARG A 12 15.13 -3.56 2.67
N TYR A 13 15.04 -4.84 3.00
CA TYR A 13 14.48 -5.28 4.29
C TYR A 13 15.44 -4.82 5.40
N PRO A 14 14.98 -4.21 6.52
CA PRO A 14 13.62 -4.10 7.05
C PRO A 14 12.85 -2.81 6.68
N ALA A 15 13.50 -1.86 6.00
CA ALA A 15 12.93 -0.53 5.78
C ALA A 15 11.67 -0.54 4.88
N ARG A 16 11.49 -1.56 4.04
CA ARG A 16 10.24 -1.82 3.31
C ARG A 16 9.05 -2.05 4.25
N LEU A 17 9.23 -2.87 5.29
CA LEU A 17 8.19 -3.17 6.29
C LEU A 17 7.86 -1.93 7.11
N LEU A 18 8.87 -1.14 7.48
CA LEU A 18 8.68 0.09 8.24
C LEU A 18 7.80 1.10 7.51
N ARG A 19 7.93 1.24 6.19
CA ARG A 19 7.05 2.16 5.42
C ARG A 19 5.59 1.75 5.48
N HIS A 20 5.34 0.46 5.37
CA HIS A 20 4.00 -0.10 5.45
C HIS A 20 3.41 0.10 6.84
N MET A 21 4.20 -0.12 7.89
CA MET A 21 3.80 0.20 9.26
C MET A 21 3.52 1.70 9.43
N PHE A 22 4.38 2.58 8.91
CA PHE A 22 4.16 4.03 8.97
C PHE A 22 2.93 4.48 8.20
N PHE A 23 2.63 3.89 7.04
CA PHE A 23 1.41 4.17 6.30
C PHE A 23 0.18 3.85 7.16
N TRP A 24 0.15 2.66 7.77
CA TRP A 24 -0.97 2.24 8.60
C TRP A 24 -1.11 3.02 9.90
N VAL A 25 0.00 3.30 10.60
CA VAL A 25 0.00 4.16 11.79
C VAL A 25 -0.46 5.56 11.42
N GLY A 26 0.08 6.13 10.33
CA GLY A 26 -0.33 7.43 9.81
C GLY A 26 -1.80 7.49 9.44
N GLN A 27 -2.33 6.43 8.81
CA GLN A 27 -3.75 6.30 8.47
C GLN A 27 -4.63 6.33 9.74
N VAL A 28 -4.29 5.53 10.76
CA VAL A 28 -5.04 5.51 12.02
C VAL A 28 -4.97 6.86 12.72
N CYS A 29 -3.78 7.46 12.83
CA CYS A 29 -3.60 8.77 13.44
C CYS A 29 -4.36 9.88 12.69
N PHE A 30 -4.35 9.84 11.36
CA PHE A 30 -5.06 10.80 10.52
C PHE A 30 -6.56 10.77 10.79
N TRP A 31 -7.18 9.59 10.79
CA TRP A 31 -8.61 9.46 11.04
C TRP A 31 -8.99 9.78 12.48
N ALA A 32 -8.19 9.36 13.46
CA ALA A 32 -8.39 9.72 14.85
C ALA A 32 -8.35 11.24 15.05
N PHE A 33 -7.39 11.93 14.43
CA PHE A 33 -7.29 13.39 14.49
C PHE A 33 -8.46 14.07 13.77
N LEU A 34 -8.83 13.61 12.58
CA LEU A 34 -9.94 14.18 11.82
C LEU A 34 -11.27 14.04 12.60
N ASN A 35 -11.54 12.86 13.16
CA ASN A 35 -12.70 12.63 14.01
C ASN A 35 -12.67 13.53 15.25
N ALA A 36 -11.50 13.69 15.90
CA ALA A 36 -11.39 14.55 17.08
C ALA A 36 -11.66 16.02 16.74
N SER A 37 -11.19 16.48 15.58
CA SER A 37 -11.43 17.85 15.13
C SER A 37 -12.89 18.15 14.79
N ILE A 38 -13.64 17.14 14.33
CA ILE A 38 -15.06 17.28 13.95
C ILE A 38 -15.98 17.11 15.16
N PHE A 39 -15.61 16.29 16.15
CA PHE A 39 -16.48 15.91 17.28
C PHE A 39 -15.93 16.33 18.66
N GLY A 40 -15.17 17.43 18.71
CA GLY A 40 -14.37 17.88 19.85
C GLY A 40 -15.10 18.10 21.19
N ASP A 41 -16.44 18.12 21.21
CA ASP A 41 -17.24 18.31 22.42
C ASP A 41 -17.43 17.03 23.26
N ARG A 42 -16.93 15.86 22.81
CA ARG A 42 -17.09 14.59 23.55
C ARG A 42 -15.94 14.32 24.53
N PRO A 43 -16.21 13.68 25.68
CA PRO A 43 -15.16 13.25 26.61
C PRO A 43 -14.17 12.30 25.93
N THR A 44 -12.88 12.57 26.09
CA THR A 44 -11.77 11.96 25.31
C THR A 44 -11.77 10.43 25.35
N LEU A 45 -12.10 9.81 26.50
CA LEU A 45 -12.12 8.35 26.65
C LEU A 45 -13.24 7.68 25.86
N VAL A 46 -14.44 8.28 25.85
CA VAL A 46 -15.58 7.76 25.08
C VAL A 46 -15.29 7.89 23.59
N PHE A 47 -14.77 9.05 23.19
CA PHE A 47 -14.32 9.30 21.82
C PHE A 47 -13.29 8.26 21.36
N LEU A 48 -12.23 8.02 22.15
CA LEU A 48 -11.18 7.06 21.80
C LEU A 48 -11.74 5.63 21.71
N SER A 49 -12.64 5.24 22.62
CA SER A 49 -13.26 3.91 22.62
C SER A 49 -14.18 3.69 21.42
N ASP A 50 -14.96 4.70 21.06
CA ASP A 50 -15.84 4.66 19.88
C ASP A 50 -14.99 4.63 18.61
N ASP A 51 -13.94 5.45 18.52
CA ASP A 51 -13.03 5.51 17.37
C ASP A 51 -12.27 4.19 17.18
N LEU A 52 -11.75 3.59 18.25
CA LEU A 52 -11.12 2.26 18.21
C LEU A 52 -12.11 1.17 17.81
N ARG A 53 -13.35 1.22 18.30
CA ARG A 53 -14.40 0.27 17.90
C ARG A 53 -14.84 0.49 16.45
N LEU A 54 -14.77 1.73 15.96
CA LEU A 54 -15.04 2.11 14.59
C LEU A 54 -13.93 1.63 13.64
N HIS A 55 -12.68 1.65 14.10
CA HIS A 55 -11.45 1.25 13.40
C HIS A 55 -10.97 -0.18 13.71
N SER A 56 -11.71 -0.95 14.51
CA SER A 56 -11.45 -2.37 14.81
C SER A 56 -11.37 -3.27 13.56
N PHE A 57 -11.72 -2.74 12.39
CA PHE A 57 -11.64 -3.39 11.08
C PHE A 57 -10.37 -3.08 10.29
N PHE A 58 -9.38 -2.50 10.96
CA PHE A 58 -8.05 -2.33 10.42
C PHE A 58 -7.46 -3.61 9.83
N LEU A 59 -7.72 -4.77 10.47
CA LEU A 59 -7.20 -6.05 9.99
C LEU A 59 -7.82 -6.46 8.63
N PRO A 60 -9.16 -6.48 8.46
CA PRO A 60 -9.78 -6.63 7.14
C PRO A 60 -9.28 -5.62 6.08
N ASP A 61 -9.10 -4.36 6.44
CA ASP A 61 -8.57 -3.35 5.52
C ASP A 61 -7.15 -3.70 5.05
N LEU A 62 -6.30 -4.15 5.97
CA LEU A 62 -4.95 -4.61 5.69
C LEU A 62 -4.96 -5.85 4.83
N VAL A 63 -5.72 -6.89 5.21
CA VAL A 63 -5.81 -8.15 4.46
C VAL A 63 -6.29 -7.88 3.04
N TYR A 64 -7.36 -7.10 2.87
CA TYR A 64 -7.90 -6.76 1.57
C TYR A 64 -6.89 -5.97 0.72
N THR A 65 -6.29 -4.92 1.29
CA THR A 65 -5.32 -4.08 0.55
C THR A 65 -4.14 -4.90 0.06
N TYR A 66 -3.56 -5.73 0.92
CA TYR A 66 -2.40 -6.56 0.57
C TYR A 66 -2.75 -7.68 -0.40
N PHE A 67 -3.93 -8.28 -0.25
CA PHE A 67 -4.41 -9.27 -1.20
C PHE A 67 -4.56 -8.67 -2.60
N VAL A 68 -5.13 -7.47 -2.70
CA VAL A 68 -5.27 -6.79 -4.00
C VAL A 68 -3.91 -6.40 -4.58
N THR A 69 -3.02 -5.79 -3.79
CA THR A 69 -1.76 -5.21 -4.29
C THR A 69 -0.69 -6.26 -4.56
N TYR A 70 -0.54 -7.27 -3.71
CA TYR A 70 0.55 -8.25 -3.80
C TYR A 70 0.14 -9.57 -4.46
N PHE A 71 -1.15 -9.91 -4.49
CA PHE A 71 -1.62 -11.16 -5.08
C PHE A 71 -2.43 -10.94 -6.36
N LEU A 72 -3.48 -10.13 -6.31
CA LEU A 72 -4.40 -9.94 -7.44
C LEU A 72 -3.74 -9.15 -8.58
N ALA A 73 -3.19 -7.97 -8.28
CA ALA A 73 -2.62 -7.09 -9.28
C ALA A 73 -1.45 -7.75 -10.05
N PRO A 74 -0.45 -8.37 -9.39
CA PRO A 74 0.67 -9.02 -10.10
C PRO A 74 0.25 -10.25 -10.89
N ARG A 75 -0.82 -10.95 -10.47
CA ARG A 75 -1.32 -12.14 -11.17
C ARG A 75 -2.02 -11.82 -12.48
N TYR A 76 -2.80 -10.73 -12.53
CA TYR A 76 -3.68 -10.46 -13.67
C TYR A 76 -3.23 -9.29 -14.55
N LEU A 77 -2.61 -8.24 -14.00
CA LEU A 77 -2.25 -7.04 -14.78
C LEU A 77 -1.15 -7.30 -15.82
N PRO A 78 -0.02 -7.98 -15.51
CA PRO A 78 1.01 -8.28 -16.51
C PRO A 78 0.50 -9.19 -17.63
N ALA A 79 -0.40 -10.11 -17.28
CA ALA A 79 -1.05 -11.01 -18.23
C ALA A 79 -2.14 -10.33 -19.08
N LYS A 80 -2.41 -9.02 -18.87
CA LYS A 80 -3.48 -8.23 -19.53
C LYS A 80 -4.87 -8.85 -19.36
N LYS A 81 -5.09 -9.66 -18.32
CA LYS A 81 -6.35 -10.37 -18.04
C LYS A 81 -7.32 -9.48 -17.24
N PHE A 82 -7.67 -8.32 -17.80
CA PHE A 82 -8.43 -7.29 -17.07
C PHE A 82 -9.82 -7.75 -16.62
N ARG A 83 -10.55 -8.53 -17.42
CA ARG A 83 -11.87 -9.05 -17.03
C ARG A 83 -11.78 -9.96 -15.80
N ALA A 84 -10.80 -10.86 -15.78
CA ALA A 84 -10.57 -11.76 -14.66
C ALA A 84 -10.10 -11.00 -13.41
N PHE A 85 -9.28 -9.96 -13.58
CA PHE A 85 -8.91 -9.05 -12.49
C PHE A 85 -10.15 -8.38 -11.89
N LEU A 86 -11.00 -7.76 -12.71
CA LEU A 86 -12.20 -7.05 -12.25
C LEU A 86 -13.19 -7.99 -11.56
N LEU A 87 -13.40 -9.19 -12.09
CA LEU A 87 -14.26 -10.19 -11.45
C LEU A 87 -13.70 -10.63 -10.09
N SER A 88 -12.39 -10.89 -10.01
CA SER A 88 -11.74 -11.30 -8.77
C SER A 88 -11.76 -10.17 -7.73
N LEU A 89 -11.54 -8.93 -8.18
CA LEU A 89 -11.58 -7.74 -7.34
C LEU A 89 -13.00 -7.50 -6.80
N GLY A 90 -14.00 -7.51 -7.68
CA GLY A 90 -15.40 -7.40 -7.30
C GLY A 90 -15.82 -8.50 -6.32
N GLY A 91 -15.42 -9.75 -6.57
CA GLY A 91 -15.66 -10.86 -5.66
C GLY A 91 -15.02 -10.66 -4.28
N ALA A 92 -13.74 -10.25 -4.23
CA ALA A 92 -13.06 -9.95 -2.98
C ALA A 92 -13.73 -8.79 -2.22
N THR A 93 -14.17 -7.74 -2.91
CA THR A 93 -14.91 -6.61 -2.33
C THR A 93 -16.23 -7.06 -1.72
N VAL A 94 -17.01 -7.85 -2.45
CA VAL A 94 -18.31 -8.35 -1.98
C VAL A 94 -18.14 -9.25 -0.76
N ILE A 95 -17.17 -10.18 -0.78
CA ILE A 95 -16.88 -11.05 0.37
C ILE A 95 -16.49 -10.22 1.59
N THR A 96 -15.58 -9.25 1.40
CA THR A 96 -15.11 -8.38 2.49
C THR A 96 -16.25 -7.51 3.03
N TYR A 97 -17.13 -7.02 2.15
CA TYR A 97 -18.31 -6.25 2.53
C TYR A 97 -19.33 -7.08 3.32
N LEU A 98 -19.63 -8.30 2.88
CA LEU A 98 -20.53 -9.20 3.60
C LEU A 98 -19.97 -9.57 4.98
N PHE A 99 -18.68 -9.86 5.06
CA PHE A 99 -18.00 -10.11 6.32
C PHE A 99 -18.05 -8.88 7.23
N PHE A 100 -17.80 -7.69 6.68
CA PHE A 100 -17.91 -6.42 7.40
C PHE A 100 -19.31 -6.21 7.97
N LEU A 101 -20.37 -6.38 7.17
CA LEU A 101 -21.75 -6.27 7.66
C LEU A 101 -22.08 -7.32 8.71
N LEU A 102 -21.72 -8.58 8.50
CA LEU A 102 -21.97 -9.67 9.45
C LEU A 102 -21.41 -9.34 10.83
N MET A 103 -20.17 -8.86 10.88
CA MET A 103 -19.54 -8.50 12.13
C MET A 103 -20.21 -7.27 12.77
N ARG A 104 -20.73 -6.31 12.00
CA ARG A 104 -21.52 -5.20 12.55
C ARG A 104 -22.87 -5.65 13.09
N PHE A 105 -23.49 -6.65 12.47
CA PHE A 105 -24.68 -7.26 13.03
C PHE A 105 -24.39 -7.94 14.37
N TYR A 106 -23.24 -8.60 14.49
CA TYR A 106 -22.75 -9.21 15.72
C TYR A 106 -22.45 -8.17 16.81
N ASP A 107 -21.64 -7.15 16.52
CA ASP A 107 -21.23 -6.11 17.46
C ASP A 107 -22.40 -5.35 18.11
N TYR A 108 -23.47 -5.14 17.34
CA TYR A 108 -24.64 -4.38 17.76
C TYR A 108 -25.82 -5.27 18.20
N GLY A 109 -25.66 -6.60 18.23
CA GLY A 109 -26.72 -7.53 18.62
C GLY A 109 -27.95 -7.44 17.72
N MET A 110 -27.75 -7.24 16.42
CA MET A 110 -28.82 -6.87 15.50
C MET A 110 -29.56 -8.05 14.88
N PHE A 111 -29.22 -9.29 15.25
CA PHE A 111 -29.89 -10.48 14.72
C PHE A 111 -31.37 -10.55 15.11
N ASP A 112 -31.71 -10.15 16.34
CA ASP A 112 -33.09 -10.14 16.85
C ASP A 112 -33.77 -8.76 16.75
N ALA A 113 -33.05 -7.76 16.22
CA ALA A 113 -33.59 -6.41 16.09
C ALA A 113 -34.73 -6.33 15.05
N PRO A 114 -35.65 -5.35 15.19
CA PRO A 114 -36.67 -5.07 14.18
C PRO A 114 -36.03 -4.66 12.85
N ILE A 115 -36.72 -4.95 11.75
CA ILE A 115 -36.20 -4.76 10.37
C ILE A 115 -35.75 -3.31 10.10
N GLU A 116 -36.44 -2.32 10.63
CA GLU A 116 -36.11 -0.91 10.48
C GLU A 116 -34.71 -0.58 11.00
N ARG A 117 -34.35 -1.13 12.18
CA ARG A 117 -33.01 -0.96 12.76
C ARG A 117 -31.94 -1.69 11.96
N LYS A 118 -32.25 -2.89 11.45
CA LYS A 118 -31.35 -3.64 10.56
C LYS A 118 -31.06 -2.87 9.27
N LEU A 119 -32.10 -2.34 8.61
CA LEU A 119 -31.98 -1.56 7.38
C LEU A 119 -31.18 -0.28 7.61
N HIS A 120 -31.45 0.44 8.71
CA HIS A 120 -30.71 1.63 9.08
C HIS A 120 -29.21 1.33 9.31
N LEU A 121 -28.89 0.23 10.00
CA LEU A 121 -27.52 -0.20 10.19
C LEU A 121 -26.85 -0.53 8.86
N VAL A 122 -27.48 -1.37 8.02
CA VAL A 122 -26.95 -1.71 6.69
C VAL A 122 -26.68 -0.45 5.91
N TRP A 123 -27.61 0.50 5.86
CA TRP A 123 -27.47 1.77 5.14
C TRP A 123 -26.24 2.55 5.60
N ILE A 124 -26.13 2.85 6.90
CA ILE A 124 -25.01 3.63 7.46
C ILE A 124 -23.68 2.94 7.18
N TYR A 125 -23.60 1.63 7.43
CA TYR A 125 -22.36 0.89 7.28
C TYR A 125 -22.00 0.63 5.81
N SER A 126 -22.96 0.59 4.89
CA SER A 126 -22.71 0.57 3.45
C SER A 126 -22.04 1.85 2.99
N ILE A 127 -22.60 3.00 3.39
CA ILE A 127 -22.03 4.31 3.09
C ILE A 127 -20.61 4.39 3.67
N LYS A 128 -20.43 3.95 4.91
CA LYS A 128 -19.11 3.93 5.54
C LYS A 128 -18.12 3.05 4.78
N PHE A 129 -18.51 1.84 4.38
CA PHE A 129 -17.65 0.93 3.62
C PHE A 129 -17.23 1.52 2.28
N MET A 130 -18.15 2.21 1.59
CA MET A 130 -17.87 2.84 0.30
C MET A 130 -16.98 4.08 0.40
N ASN A 131 -17.07 4.86 1.49
CA ASN A 131 -16.33 6.11 1.64
C ASN A 131 -15.01 5.96 2.39
N LEU A 132 -14.94 5.02 3.33
CA LEU A 132 -13.84 4.88 4.28
C LEU A 132 -13.33 3.44 4.41
N GLY A 133 -13.91 2.50 3.68
CA GLY A 133 -13.60 1.08 3.81
C GLY A 133 -12.42 0.61 2.95
N PRO A 134 -12.22 -0.72 2.91
CA PRO A 134 -11.08 -1.35 2.26
C PRO A 134 -10.82 -0.92 0.81
N PRO A 135 -11.84 -0.73 -0.06
CA PRO A 135 -11.61 -0.29 -1.44
C PRO A 135 -10.98 1.09 -1.56
N VAL A 136 -11.38 2.03 -0.70
CA VAL A 136 -10.86 3.40 -0.72
C VAL A 136 -9.42 3.43 -0.22
N ILE A 137 -9.15 2.72 0.88
CA ILE A 137 -7.79 2.60 1.44
C ILE A 137 -6.87 1.93 0.43
N CYS A 138 -7.33 0.85 -0.22
CA CYS A 138 -6.57 0.17 -1.26
C CYS A 138 -6.28 1.11 -2.45
N ALA A 139 -7.24 1.94 -2.87
CA ALA A 139 -7.03 2.92 -3.94
C ALA A 139 -6.00 3.98 -3.53
N MET A 140 -6.08 4.52 -2.31
CA MET A 140 -5.08 5.47 -1.78
C MET A 140 -3.68 4.84 -1.73
N PHE A 141 -3.57 3.60 -1.28
CA PHE A 141 -2.31 2.86 -1.22
C PHE A 141 -1.73 2.64 -2.61
N LEU A 142 -2.54 2.19 -3.57
CA LEU A 142 -2.11 2.02 -4.97
C LEU A 142 -1.69 3.34 -5.62
N LEU A 143 -2.37 4.45 -5.32
CA LEU A 143 -1.96 5.77 -5.81
C LEU A 143 -0.61 6.20 -5.24
N ALA A 144 -0.36 5.94 -3.95
CA ALA A 144 0.92 6.22 -3.32
C ALA A 144 2.05 5.36 -3.92
N GLU A 145 1.80 4.07 -4.14
CA GLU A 145 2.75 3.17 -4.81
C GLU A 145 3.00 3.56 -6.27
N LEU A 146 1.96 3.97 -7.01
CA LEU A 146 2.09 4.43 -8.40
C LEU A 146 2.93 5.72 -8.48
N ARG A 147 2.68 6.69 -7.59
CA ARG A 147 3.48 7.91 -7.50
C ARG A 147 4.96 7.59 -7.24
N LEU A 148 5.22 6.63 -6.35
CA LEU A 148 6.56 6.12 -6.09
C LEU A 148 7.18 5.49 -7.34
N ALA A 149 6.47 4.58 -8.00
CA ALA A 149 6.94 3.92 -9.22
C ALA A 149 7.30 4.93 -10.32
N VAL A 150 6.46 5.95 -10.53
CA VAL A 150 6.71 7.03 -11.51
C VAL A 150 7.94 7.87 -11.11
N HIS A 151 8.12 8.17 -9.83
CA HIS A 151 9.30 8.91 -9.36
C HIS A 151 10.60 8.12 -9.60
N LEU A 152 10.60 6.83 -9.28
CA LEU A 152 11.74 5.94 -9.53
C LEU A 152 12.00 5.78 -11.03
N TRP A 153 10.96 5.62 -11.84
CA TRP A 153 11.06 5.54 -13.29
C TRP A 153 11.75 6.78 -13.88
N LYS A 154 11.26 7.98 -13.53
CA LYS A 154 11.87 9.25 -13.98
C LYS A 154 13.34 9.35 -13.59
N ARG A 155 13.68 8.90 -12.37
CA ARG A 155 15.06 8.89 -11.89
C ARG A 155 15.94 7.92 -12.67
N VAL A 156 15.50 6.67 -12.84
CA VAL A 156 16.30 5.63 -13.53
C VAL A 156 16.50 6.01 -14.99
N VAL A 157 15.43 6.40 -15.69
CA VAL A 157 15.51 6.79 -17.11
C VAL A 157 16.42 8.00 -17.33
N GLY A 158 16.40 8.98 -16.41
CA GLY A 158 17.28 10.15 -16.50
C GLY A 158 18.78 9.86 -16.34
N HIS A 159 19.17 8.67 -15.87
CA HIS A 159 20.59 8.27 -15.73
C HIS A 159 20.96 7.13 -16.69
N LEU A 160 20.08 6.75 -17.64
CA LEU A 160 20.39 5.70 -18.62
C LEU A 160 21.44 6.15 -19.64
N ASP A 161 21.48 7.44 -19.96
CA ASP A 161 22.38 8.00 -20.97
C ASP A 161 23.70 8.55 -20.37
N GLU A 162 23.75 8.73 -19.05
CA GLU A 162 24.94 9.18 -18.34
C GLU A 162 25.71 7.98 -17.78
N GLU A 163 26.82 7.60 -18.44
CA GLU A 163 27.77 6.63 -17.90
C GLU A 163 28.23 7.10 -16.51
N GLU A 164 28.04 6.29 -15.45
CA GLU A 164 28.34 6.71 -14.07
C GLU A 164 29.74 7.34 -14.00
N GLY A 165 29.91 8.45 -13.27
CA GLY A 165 31.21 9.14 -13.20
C GLY A 165 32.39 8.24 -12.80
N ARG A 166 32.13 7.18 -12.04
CA ARG A 166 33.10 6.12 -11.71
C ARG A 166 33.53 5.31 -12.95
N TYR A 167 32.59 4.94 -13.82
CA TYR A 167 32.89 4.23 -15.07
C TYR A 167 33.60 5.14 -16.08
N GLN A 168 33.26 6.44 -16.13
CA GLN A 168 33.99 7.42 -16.93
C GLN A 168 35.45 7.56 -16.48
N GLN A 169 35.70 7.55 -15.17
CA GLN A 169 37.07 7.59 -14.62
C GLN A 169 37.84 6.29 -14.91
N LEU A 170 37.23 5.12 -14.69
CA LEU A 170 37.82 3.82 -15.04
C LEU A 170 38.12 3.70 -16.54
N ARG A 171 37.26 4.27 -17.40
CA ARG A 171 37.49 4.29 -18.85
C ARG A 171 38.71 5.13 -19.22
N LYS A 172 38.99 6.21 -18.49
CA LYS A 172 40.23 7.00 -18.64
C LYS A 172 41.45 6.25 -18.12
N GLU A 173 41.35 5.60 -16.96
CA GLU A 173 42.46 4.85 -16.34
C GLU A 173 42.83 3.58 -17.09
N TRP A 174 41.87 2.91 -17.74
CA TRP A 174 42.08 1.66 -18.47
C TRP A 174 42.28 1.85 -19.98
N ALA A 175 42.34 3.09 -20.46
CA ALA A 175 42.67 3.37 -21.86
C ALA A 175 44.09 2.87 -22.19
N PRO A 176 44.32 2.22 -23.35
CA PRO A 176 43.39 2.03 -24.47
C PRO A 176 42.51 0.76 -24.38
N ASN A 177 42.76 -0.15 -23.44
CA ASN A 177 42.12 -1.47 -23.38
C ASN A 177 40.84 -1.52 -22.53
N ALA A 178 40.18 -0.37 -22.29
CA ALA A 178 39.06 -0.23 -21.37
C ALA A 178 37.92 -1.24 -21.62
N ASN A 179 37.57 -1.49 -22.89
CA ASN A 179 36.49 -2.42 -23.23
C ASN A 179 36.81 -3.88 -22.80
N ARG A 180 38.07 -4.31 -22.91
CA ARG A 180 38.50 -5.64 -22.47
C ARG A 180 38.45 -5.75 -20.94
N ASN A 181 38.90 -4.72 -20.23
CA ASN A 181 38.91 -4.72 -18.76
C ASN A 181 37.48 -4.66 -18.19
N PHE A 182 36.59 -3.86 -18.81
CA PHE A 182 35.16 -3.86 -18.45
C PHE A 182 34.50 -5.22 -18.67
N PHE A 183 34.82 -5.92 -19.77
CA PHE A 183 34.30 -7.26 -20.02
C PHE A 183 34.60 -8.20 -18.83
N PHE A 184 35.86 -8.31 -18.41
CA PHE A 184 36.22 -9.17 -17.28
C PHE A 184 35.62 -8.67 -15.95
N PHE A 185 35.63 -7.36 -15.71
CA PHE A 185 35.04 -6.77 -14.51
C PHE A 185 33.55 -7.14 -14.34
N PHE A 186 32.76 -7.07 -15.41
CA PHE A 186 31.35 -7.46 -15.37
C PHE A 186 31.15 -8.96 -15.23
N GLN A 187 32.02 -9.81 -15.81
CA GLN A 187 31.96 -11.26 -15.58
C GLN A 187 32.22 -11.62 -14.10
N PHE A 188 33.21 -10.98 -13.47
CA PHE A 188 33.49 -11.19 -12.04
C PHE A 188 32.35 -10.68 -11.15
N GLN A 189 31.73 -9.55 -11.48
CA GLN A 189 30.54 -9.08 -10.78
C GLN A 189 29.36 -10.04 -10.92
N ALA A 190 29.12 -10.56 -12.14
CA ALA A 190 28.05 -11.53 -12.38
C ALA A 190 28.25 -12.82 -11.57
N ILE A 191 29.47 -13.35 -11.53
CA ILE A 191 29.81 -14.54 -10.73
C ILE A 191 29.63 -14.28 -9.23
N SER A 192 30.13 -13.14 -8.72
CA SER A 192 30.03 -12.75 -7.32
C SER A 192 28.58 -12.55 -6.84
N ASN A 193 27.67 -12.17 -7.74
CA ASN A 193 26.26 -11.96 -7.40
C ASN A 193 25.44 -13.26 -7.39
N VAL A 194 25.99 -14.36 -7.93
CA VAL A 194 25.34 -15.67 -8.05
C VAL A 194 25.86 -16.67 -7.01
N LEU A 195 27.10 -16.51 -6.54
CA LEU A 195 27.70 -17.26 -5.40
C LEU A 195 27.29 -16.67 -4.05
#